data_AF-A0A7M5UW83-F1
#
_entry.id   AF-A0A7M5UW83-F1
#
_cell.length_a   1.000
_cell.length_b   1.000
_cell.length_c   1.000
_cell.angle_alpha   90.00
_cell.angle_beta   90.00
_cell.angle_gamma   90.00
#
_symmetry.space_group_name_H-M   'P 1'
#
loop_
_entity.id
_entity.type
_entity.pdbx_description
1 polymer ?
#
loop_
_entity_poly.entity_id
_entity_poly.type
_entity_poly.pdbx_seq_one_letter_code
_entity_poly.pdbx_strand_id
1 'polypeptide(L)'
;MEVEDAPSAAPETTSPATIQEEKQSYSIELLPLIKEAQQHHGLRHGDYQRYRQYCQRRLKRIRNSLNFKLGTRHGFKGKKITQETVNDPRFLHIILMEAERCWSHAMELKLYANTEPRKKFHMVRKLSKASKYADDLKDLCNIDQVDARTKLEVQAYSYWMTANMKFEVQNWQTAIDLYTQSRSIYEKLSSAFMDEDTKMLYLQRVEEISPNIRYCAYNLGQGGLDINELMKMRSKATGQDMLAAKIDVSTHNSRLFEFQRKDRFARIHRVVL
;
A
#
# COMPACT_ATOMS: atom_id res chain seq x y z
N MET A 1 74.12 -46.72 -23.81
CA MET A 1 74.95 -45.77 -23.04
C MET A 1 74.40 -44.40 -23.39
N GLU A 2 73.85 -43.70 -22.38
CA GLU A 2 73.42 -42.28 -22.38
C GLU A 2 72.18 -41.99 -23.28
N VAL A 3 70.94 -41.80 -22.78
CA VAL A 3 70.31 -40.86 -21.83
C VAL A 3 70.37 -39.39 -22.28
N GLU A 4 69.29 -38.92 -22.89
CA GLU A 4 68.72 -37.55 -22.90
C GLU A 4 67.32 -37.66 -23.57
N ASP A 5 66.26 -36.91 -23.29
CA ASP A 5 65.71 -36.28 -22.10
C ASP A 5 64.22 -36.04 -22.48
N ALA A 6 63.26 -36.39 -21.62
CA ALA A 6 61.83 -36.32 -21.91
C ALA A 6 61.17 -35.28 -20.99
N PRO A 7 60.46 -34.25 -21.49
CA PRO A 7 59.72 -33.36 -20.61
C PRO A 7 58.45 -34.05 -20.13
N SER A 8 58.47 -34.38 -18.85
CA SER A 8 57.35 -34.80 -18.01
C SER A 8 56.21 -33.77 -18.02
N ALA A 9 55.11 -34.09 -18.70
CA ALA A 9 53.82 -33.43 -18.50
C ALA A 9 53.08 -34.11 -17.33
N ALA A 10 53.16 -33.49 -16.15
CA ALA A 10 52.39 -33.89 -14.98
C ALA A 10 50.88 -33.57 -15.19
N PRO A 11 49.98 -34.39 -14.63
CA PRO A 11 48.54 -34.23 -14.84
C PRO A 11 48.00 -33.04 -14.05
N GLU A 12 47.25 -32.19 -14.75
CA GLU A 12 46.47 -31.12 -14.16
C GLU A 12 45.48 -31.70 -13.13
N THR A 13 45.72 -31.39 -11.86
CA THR A 13 44.77 -31.60 -10.76
C THR A 13 43.50 -30.79 -11.03
N THR A 14 42.49 -31.46 -11.60
CA THR A 14 41.12 -30.98 -11.68
C THR A 14 40.54 -30.94 -10.27
N SER A 15 40.59 -29.75 -9.67
CA SER A 15 39.83 -29.43 -8.47
C SER A 15 38.35 -29.33 -8.87
N PRO A 16 37.42 -30.03 -8.20
CA PRO A 16 36.01 -29.93 -8.57
C PRO A 16 35.50 -28.51 -8.26
N ALA A 17 35.13 -27.80 -9.32
CA ALA A 17 34.43 -26.53 -9.25
C ALA A 17 33.23 -26.67 -8.32
N THR A 18 33.25 -25.91 -7.23
CA THR A 18 32.05 -25.70 -6.41
C THR A 18 31.05 -24.96 -7.27
N ILE A 19 30.06 -25.67 -7.79
CA ILE A 19 28.89 -25.10 -8.44
C ILE A 19 28.17 -24.30 -7.33
N GLN A 20 28.42 -22.99 -7.29
CA GLN A 20 27.58 -22.08 -6.54
C GLN A 20 26.23 -22.09 -7.26
N GLU A 21 25.23 -22.77 -6.69
CA GLU A 21 23.85 -22.64 -7.14
C GLU A 21 23.47 -21.15 -7.02
N GLU A 22 23.36 -20.46 -8.16
CA GLU A 22 22.79 -19.13 -8.23
C GLU A 22 21.35 -19.23 -7.69
N LYS A 23 21.18 -18.88 -6.42
CA LYS A 23 19.89 -18.90 -5.73
C LYS A 23 19.00 -17.87 -6.43
N GLN A 24 18.12 -18.34 -7.31
CA GLN A 24 17.28 -17.48 -8.15
C GLN A 24 16.42 -16.57 -7.27
N SER A 25 16.81 -15.30 -7.17
CA SER A 25 16.14 -14.34 -6.29
C SER A 25 14.88 -13.82 -6.96
N TYR A 26 13.75 -13.90 -6.28
CA TYR A 26 12.50 -13.29 -6.73
C TYR A 26 12.57 -11.78 -6.47
N SER A 27 12.53 -10.99 -7.54
CA SER A 27 12.39 -9.53 -7.47
C SER A 27 11.04 -9.10 -8.05
N ILE A 28 10.32 -8.25 -7.32
CA ILE A 28 9.05 -7.68 -7.74
C ILE A 28 9.08 -6.19 -7.44
N GLU A 29 8.93 -5.40 -8.50
CA GLU A 29 8.69 -3.96 -8.40
C GLU A 29 7.20 -3.72 -8.12
N LEU A 30 6.84 -3.65 -6.85
CA LEU A 30 5.46 -3.62 -6.40
C LEU A 30 4.81 -2.27 -6.71
N LEU A 31 5.49 -1.16 -6.42
CA LEU A 31 4.90 0.16 -6.63
C LEU A 31 4.68 0.48 -8.13
N PRO A 32 5.66 0.26 -9.04
CA PRO A 32 5.45 0.42 -10.49
C PRO A 32 4.29 -0.42 -11.00
N LEU A 33 4.26 -1.71 -10.65
CA LEU A 33 3.21 -2.64 -11.08
C LEU A 33 1.80 -2.17 -10.67
N ILE A 34 1.64 -1.70 -9.43
CA ILE A 34 0.34 -1.20 -8.95
C ILE A 34 -0.04 0.08 -9.69
N LYS A 35 0.88 1.04 -9.80
CA LYS A 35 0.60 2.35 -10.39
C LYS A 35 0.27 2.24 -11.88
N GLU A 36 1.02 1.46 -12.63
CA GLU A 36 0.72 1.14 -14.03
C GLU A 36 -0.67 0.48 -14.14
N ALA A 37 -0.93 -0.56 -13.36
CA ALA A 37 -2.22 -1.25 -13.40
C ALA A 37 -3.40 -0.32 -13.05
N GLN A 38 -3.22 0.57 -12.08
CA GLN A 38 -4.23 1.55 -11.69
C GLN A 38 -4.49 2.56 -12.81
N GLN A 39 -3.43 3.12 -13.42
CA GLN A 39 -3.55 4.09 -14.51
C GLN A 39 -4.23 3.49 -15.74
N HIS A 40 -3.82 2.28 -16.17
CA HIS A 40 -4.37 1.62 -17.37
C HIS A 40 -5.80 1.09 -17.20
N HIS A 41 -6.23 0.77 -15.97
CA HIS A 41 -7.48 0.05 -15.74
C HIS A 41 -8.57 0.82 -14.98
N GLY A 42 -8.57 2.15 -15.12
CA GLY A 42 -9.73 3.00 -14.78
C GLY A 42 -9.46 4.06 -13.72
N LEU A 43 -8.40 3.92 -12.92
CA LEU A 43 -8.16 4.88 -11.83
C LEU A 43 -7.76 6.27 -12.33
N ARG A 44 -7.24 6.38 -13.55
CA ARG A 44 -7.05 7.66 -14.24
C ARG A 44 -8.34 8.49 -14.35
N HIS A 45 -9.50 7.83 -14.41
CA HIS A 45 -10.83 8.45 -14.48
C HIS A 45 -11.62 8.28 -13.17
N GLY A 46 -11.00 7.80 -12.08
CA GLY A 46 -11.68 7.54 -10.81
C GLY A 46 -12.61 6.31 -10.81
N ASP A 47 -12.55 5.45 -11.82
CA ASP A 47 -13.39 4.25 -11.90
C ASP A 47 -12.77 3.07 -11.13
N TYR A 48 -13.10 2.99 -9.84
CA TYR A 48 -12.67 1.91 -8.96
C TYR A 48 -13.33 0.56 -9.31
N GLN A 49 -14.57 0.57 -9.83
CA GLN A 49 -15.27 -0.66 -10.18
C GLN A 49 -14.55 -1.39 -11.31
N ARG A 50 -14.09 -0.67 -12.34
CA ARG A 50 -13.31 -1.23 -13.45
C ARG A 50 -11.99 -1.82 -12.99
N TYR A 51 -11.27 -1.13 -12.09
CA TYR A 51 -10.03 -1.63 -11.52
C TYR A 51 -10.25 -2.91 -10.71
N ARG A 52 -11.30 -2.96 -9.87
CA ARG A 52 -11.70 -4.17 -9.12
C ARG A 52 -11.95 -5.37 -10.04
N GLN A 53 -12.68 -5.16 -11.13
CA GLN A 53 -12.96 -6.21 -12.12
C GLN A 53 -11.69 -6.68 -12.84
N TYR A 54 -10.76 -5.77 -13.12
CA TYR A 54 -9.44 -6.12 -13.65
C TYR A 54 -8.67 -7.01 -12.68
N CYS A 55 -8.55 -6.62 -11.40
CA CYS A 55 -7.86 -7.41 -10.38
C CYS A 55 -8.48 -8.81 -10.26
N GLN A 56 -9.81 -8.92 -10.29
CA GLN A 56 -10.52 -10.21 -10.27
C GLN A 56 -10.18 -11.09 -11.49
N ARG A 57 -10.15 -10.52 -12.70
CA ARG A 57 -9.79 -11.25 -13.93
C ARG A 57 -8.32 -11.66 -13.94
N ARG A 58 -7.40 -10.77 -13.51
CA ARG A 58 -5.96 -11.07 -13.39
C ARG A 58 -5.72 -12.18 -12.37
N LEU A 59 -6.35 -12.10 -11.20
CA LEU A 59 -6.30 -13.13 -10.16
C LEU A 59 -6.75 -14.51 -10.67
N LYS A 60 -7.85 -14.56 -11.44
CA LYS A 60 -8.34 -15.81 -12.06
C LYS A 60 -7.33 -16.38 -13.06
N ARG A 61 -6.72 -15.54 -13.91
CA ARG A 61 -5.70 -15.97 -14.88
C ARG A 61 -4.46 -16.54 -14.20
N ILE A 62 -3.92 -15.84 -13.20
CA ILE A 62 -2.72 -16.28 -12.48
C ILE A 62 -2.98 -17.63 -11.77
N ARG A 63 -4.11 -17.75 -11.07
CA ARG A 63 -4.51 -19.01 -10.40
C ARG A 63 -4.68 -20.16 -11.39
N ASN A 64 -5.24 -19.90 -12.56
CA ASN A 64 -5.37 -20.92 -13.60
C ASN A 64 -4.00 -21.33 -14.16
N SER A 65 -3.09 -20.37 -14.38
CA SER A 65 -1.73 -20.66 -14.88
C SER A 65 -0.89 -21.49 -13.91
N LEU A 66 -1.07 -21.27 -12.60
CA LEU A 66 -0.37 -22.03 -11.55
C LEU A 66 -1.12 -23.31 -11.13
N ASN A 67 -2.25 -23.62 -11.79
CA ASN A 67 -3.19 -24.67 -11.38
C ASN A 67 -3.62 -24.58 -9.90
N PHE A 68 -3.49 -23.40 -9.29
CA PHE A 68 -3.86 -23.12 -7.90
C PHE A 68 -5.36 -22.75 -7.81
N LYS A 69 -6.22 -23.72 -8.09
CA LYS A 69 -7.67 -23.58 -7.98
C LYS A 69 -8.10 -23.84 -6.53
N LEU A 70 -8.79 -22.86 -5.92
CA LEU A 70 -9.35 -22.98 -4.56
C LEU A 70 -10.59 -23.88 -4.47
N GLY A 71 -11.06 -24.44 -5.57
CA GLY A 71 -12.25 -25.28 -5.54
C GLY A 71 -12.66 -25.75 -6.91
N THR A 72 -13.51 -26.76 -6.93
CA THR A 72 -14.21 -27.24 -8.13
C THR A 72 -15.67 -26.79 -8.06
N ARG A 73 -16.46 -27.12 -9.09
CA ARG A 73 -17.90 -26.85 -9.11
C ARG A 73 -18.64 -27.43 -7.90
N HIS A 74 -18.09 -28.48 -7.28
CA HIS A 74 -18.74 -29.29 -6.25
C HIS A 74 -18.17 -29.06 -4.84
N GLY A 75 -17.23 -28.13 -4.65
CA GLY A 75 -16.70 -27.85 -3.32
C GLY A 75 -15.57 -26.83 -3.29
N PHE A 76 -15.53 -26.05 -2.20
CA PHE A 76 -14.46 -25.10 -1.92
C PHE A 76 -13.41 -25.74 -1.01
N LYS A 77 -12.15 -25.69 -1.44
CA LYS A 77 -10.98 -26.07 -0.64
C LYS A 77 -10.15 -24.81 -0.40
N GLY A 78 -10.26 -24.24 0.80
CA GLY A 78 -9.49 -23.06 1.19
C GLY A 78 -8.00 -23.36 1.25
N LYS A 79 -7.30 -23.24 0.12
CA LYS A 79 -5.84 -23.36 0.06
C LYS A 79 -5.22 -22.04 0.50
N LYS A 80 -4.55 -22.06 1.66
CA LYS A 80 -3.70 -20.94 2.10
C LYS A 80 -2.39 -20.99 1.32
N ILE A 81 -1.85 -19.83 0.98
CA ILE A 81 -0.52 -19.70 0.38
C ILE A 81 0.44 -19.63 1.57
N THR A 82 1.18 -20.71 1.81
CA THR A 82 2.24 -20.76 2.84
C THR A 82 3.60 -20.55 2.18
N GLN A 83 4.60 -20.21 2.98
CA GLN A 83 5.98 -19.97 2.50
C GLN A 83 6.53 -21.17 1.71
N GLU A 84 6.18 -22.40 2.12
CA GLU A 84 6.57 -23.65 1.45
C GLU A 84 5.95 -23.85 0.06
N THR A 85 4.87 -23.13 -0.25
CA THR A 85 4.18 -23.24 -1.55
C THR A 85 4.74 -22.23 -2.56
N VAL A 86 5.55 -21.26 -2.11
CA VAL A 86 6.09 -20.19 -2.96
C VAL A 86 7.27 -20.72 -3.77
N ASN A 87 6.95 -21.36 -4.90
CA ASN A 87 7.95 -21.85 -5.87
C ASN A 87 8.09 -20.92 -7.09
N ASP A 88 7.21 -19.93 -7.22
CA ASP A 88 7.12 -19.02 -8.37
C ASP A 88 6.75 -17.61 -7.89
N PRO A 89 7.38 -16.52 -8.40
CA PRO A 89 7.04 -15.14 -8.04
C PRO A 89 5.56 -14.80 -8.30
N ARG A 90 4.88 -15.54 -9.19
CA ARG A 90 3.44 -15.39 -9.46
C ARG A 90 2.56 -15.64 -8.23
N PHE A 91 3.02 -16.39 -7.22
CA PHE A 91 2.28 -16.54 -5.96
C PHE A 91 2.20 -15.24 -5.16
N LEU A 92 3.27 -14.44 -5.16
CA LEU A 92 3.28 -13.10 -4.54
C LEU A 92 2.29 -12.17 -5.25
N HIS A 93 2.22 -12.24 -6.59
CA HIS A 93 1.22 -11.50 -7.36
C HIS A 93 -0.22 -11.92 -7.03
N ILE A 94 -0.49 -13.17 -6.63
CA ILE A 94 -1.85 -13.55 -6.20
C ILE A 94 -2.26 -12.73 -4.99
N ILE A 95 -1.44 -12.69 -3.94
CA ILE A 95 -1.79 -11.99 -2.70
C ILE A 95 -1.90 -10.49 -2.95
N LEU A 96 -0.96 -9.93 -3.72
CA LEU A 96 -0.99 -8.53 -4.10
C LEU A 96 -2.31 -8.16 -4.81
N MET A 97 -2.73 -8.98 -5.78
CA MET A 97 -4.01 -8.75 -6.49
C MET A 97 -5.23 -8.94 -5.59
N GLU A 98 -5.15 -9.78 -4.53
CA GLU A 98 -6.23 -9.88 -3.54
C GLU A 98 -6.33 -8.64 -2.65
N ALA A 99 -5.19 -8.08 -2.23
CA ALA A 99 -5.10 -6.84 -1.48
C ALA A 99 -5.67 -5.68 -2.31
N GLU A 100 -5.17 -5.46 -3.54
CA GLU A 100 -5.63 -4.38 -4.43
C GLU A 100 -7.13 -4.49 -4.76
N ARG A 101 -7.64 -5.71 -5.00
CA ARG A 101 -9.09 -5.91 -5.23
C ARG A 101 -9.92 -5.49 -4.01
N CYS A 102 -9.46 -5.77 -2.79
CA CYS A 102 -10.17 -5.40 -1.57
C CYS A 102 -10.08 -3.90 -1.30
N TRP A 103 -8.90 -3.30 -1.53
CA TRP A 103 -8.69 -1.85 -1.42
C TRP A 103 -9.56 -1.08 -2.41
N SER A 104 -9.55 -1.47 -3.68
CA SER A 104 -10.38 -0.88 -4.73
C SER A 104 -11.87 -0.94 -4.41
N HIS A 105 -12.36 -2.07 -3.89
CA HIS A 105 -13.73 -2.20 -3.41
C HIS A 105 -14.01 -1.23 -2.24
N ALA A 106 -13.07 -1.08 -1.31
CA ALA A 106 -13.24 -0.11 -0.22
C ALA A 106 -13.34 1.32 -0.75
N MET A 107 -12.50 1.71 -1.72
CA MET A 107 -12.55 3.05 -2.30
C MET A 107 -13.85 3.29 -3.08
N GLU A 108 -14.36 2.29 -3.80
CA GLU A 108 -15.69 2.36 -4.44
C GLU A 108 -16.79 2.59 -3.39
N LEU A 109 -16.80 1.83 -2.29
CA LEU A 109 -17.77 2.01 -1.21
C LEU A 109 -17.65 3.36 -0.52
N LYS A 110 -16.45 3.94 -0.52
CA LYS A 110 -16.19 5.26 0.05
C LYS A 110 -16.90 6.36 -0.72
N LEU A 111 -16.95 6.27 -2.05
CA LEU A 111 -17.71 7.21 -2.89
C LEU A 111 -19.20 7.18 -2.54
N TYR A 112 -19.74 6.00 -2.29
CA TYR A 112 -21.15 5.82 -1.89
C TYR A 112 -21.42 6.07 -0.40
N ALA A 113 -20.40 6.21 0.44
CA ALA A 113 -20.59 6.40 1.88
C ALA A 113 -21.16 7.79 2.22
N ASN A 114 -21.02 8.77 1.32
CA ASN A 114 -21.59 10.09 1.47
C ASN A 114 -23.13 10.07 1.39
N THR A 115 -23.71 9.19 0.57
CA THR A 115 -25.16 9.03 0.46
C THR A 115 -25.69 7.97 1.43
N GLU A 116 -24.93 6.90 1.67
CA GLU A 116 -25.34 5.75 2.46
C GLU A 116 -24.34 5.46 3.59
N PRO A 117 -24.51 6.06 4.80
CA PRO A 117 -23.55 5.93 5.90
C PRO A 117 -23.27 4.48 6.32
N ARG A 118 -24.24 3.57 6.13
CA ARG A 118 -24.07 2.13 6.43
C ARG A 118 -22.97 1.47 5.58
N LYS A 119 -22.69 2.00 4.39
CA LYS A 119 -21.60 1.52 3.51
C LYS A 119 -20.22 1.75 4.14
N LYS A 120 -20.07 2.71 5.06
CA LYS A 120 -18.83 2.95 5.82
C LYS A 120 -18.37 1.70 6.58
N PHE A 121 -19.28 0.97 7.23
CA PHE A 121 -18.93 -0.28 7.91
C PHE A 121 -18.43 -1.35 6.95
N HIS A 122 -19.03 -1.43 5.76
CA HIS A 122 -18.59 -2.36 4.72
C HIS A 122 -17.21 -1.97 4.17
N MET A 123 -16.99 -0.67 3.92
CA MET A 123 -15.69 -0.12 3.51
C MET A 123 -14.59 -0.48 4.52
N VAL A 124 -14.79 -0.22 5.81
CA VAL A 124 -13.79 -0.53 6.86
C VAL A 124 -13.48 -2.02 6.91
N ARG A 125 -14.49 -2.90 6.79
CA ARG A 125 -14.26 -4.35 6.69
C ARG A 125 -13.43 -4.74 5.47
N LYS A 126 -13.62 -4.06 4.33
CA LYS A 126 -12.82 -4.30 3.11
C LYS A 126 -11.38 -3.82 3.30
N LEU A 127 -11.15 -2.65 3.90
CA LEU A 127 -9.81 -2.15 4.23
C LEU A 127 -9.08 -3.06 5.22
N SER A 128 -9.75 -3.53 6.27
CA SER A 128 -9.18 -4.50 7.21
C SER A 128 -8.80 -5.82 6.53
N LYS A 129 -9.57 -6.25 5.53
CA LYS A 129 -9.22 -7.42 4.73
C LYS A 129 -8.01 -7.15 3.82
N ALA A 130 -7.94 -5.96 3.22
CA ALA A 130 -6.80 -5.56 2.40
C ALA A 130 -5.50 -5.47 3.22
N SER A 131 -5.57 -4.92 4.45
CA SER A 131 -4.41 -4.86 5.35
C SER A 131 -3.91 -6.24 5.73
N LYS A 132 -4.81 -7.18 6.05
CA LYS A 132 -4.45 -8.58 6.32
C LYS A 132 -3.71 -9.22 5.15
N TYR A 133 -4.19 -9.04 3.92
CA TYR A 133 -3.48 -9.57 2.75
C TYR A 133 -2.12 -8.91 2.54
N ALA A 134 -1.97 -7.62 2.85
CA ALA A 134 -0.68 -6.94 2.76
C ALA A 134 0.29 -7.43 3.84
N ASP A 135 -0.20 -7.73 5.04
CA ASP A 135 0.59 -8.36 6.12
C ASP A 135 0.98 -9.80 5.75
N ASP A 136 0.05 -10.60 5.23
CA ASP A 136 0.33 -11.94 4.72
C ASP A 136 1.42 -11.90 3.63
N LEU A 137 1.35 -10.90 2.72
CA LEU A 137 2.36 -10.71 1.67
C LEU A 137 3.74 -10.38 2.26
N LYS A 138 3.79 -9.50 3.27
CA LYS A 138 5.03 -9.15 3.98
C LYS A 138 5.63 -10.37 4.66
N ASP A 139 4.80 -11.18 5.33
CA ASP A 139 5.26 -12.39 6.01
C ASP A 139 5.76 -13.46 5.02
N LEU A 140 5.16 -13.56 3.84
CA LEU A 140 5.66 -14.41 2.76
C LEU A 140 6.98 -13.90 2.17
N CYS A 141 7.19 -12.59 2.09
CA CYS A 141 8.43 -12.04 1.56
C CYS A 141 9.63 -12.22 2.50
N ASN A 142 9.46 -12.67 3.75
CA ASN A 142 10.56 -12.95 4.67
C ASN A 142 11.43 -14.15 4.26
N ILE A 143 11.05 -14.90 3.22
CA ILE A 143 11.85 -16.01 2.68
C ILE A 143 13.19 -15.49 2.12
N ASP A 144 14.26 -16.28 2.27
CA ASP A 144 15.61 -15.92 1.81
C ASP A 144 15.74 -15.72 0.29
N GLN A 145 14.83 -16.32 -0.49
CA GLN A 145 14.81 -16.23 -1.94
C GLN A 145 14.28 -14.89 -2.46
N VAL A 146 13.75 -14.00 -1.60
CA VAL A 146 13.21 -12.71 -2.03
C VAL A 146 14.24 -11.60 -1.85
N ASP A 147 14.40 -10.78 -2.88
CA ASP A 147 15.30 -9.63 -2.91
C ASP A 147 14.99 -8.63 -1.78
N ALA A 148 16.04 -8.02 -1.21
CA ALA A 148 15.95 -7.04 -0.15
C ALA A 148 15.11 -5.81 -0.55
N ARG A 149 15.19 -5.38 -1.82
CA ARG A 149 14.33 -4.31 -2.36
C ARG A 149 12.85 -4.68 -2.23
N THR A 150 12.49 -5.87 -2.69
CA THR A 150 11.10 -6.34 -2.67
C THR A 150 10.57 -6.45 -1.24
N LYS A 151 11.40 -6.89 -0.29
CA LYS A 151 11.08 -6.93 1.15
C LYS A 151 10.72 -5.54 1.68
N LEU A 152 11.54 -4.52 1.38
CA LEU A 152 11.29 -3.14 1.80
C LEU A 152 10.04 -2.54 1.14
N GLU A 153 9.83 -2.76 -0.15
CA GLU A 153 8.64 -2.27 -0.86
C GLU A 153 7.34 -2.87 -0.30
N VAL A 154 7.34 -4.18 -0.05
CA VAL A 154 6.18 -4.88 0.52
C VAL A 154 5.93 -4.42 1.95
N GLN A 155 6.98 -4.19 2.74
CA GLN A 155 6.86 -3.64 4.08
C GLN A 155 6.23 -2.24 4.05
N ALA A 156 6.72 -1.35 3.18
CA ALA A 156 6.17 -0.01 3.01
C ALA A 156 4.69 -0.05 2.55
N TYR A 157 4.34 -1.00 1.68
CA TYR A 157 2.97 -1.21 1.22
C TYR A 157 2.04 -1.74 2.33
N SER A 158 2.49 -2.69 3.14
CA SER A 158 1.74 -3.17 4.32
C SER A 158 1.46 -2.03 5.29
N TYR A 159 2.46 -1.22 5.62
CA TYR A 159 2.28 -0.05 6.49
C TYR A 159 1.30 0.96 5.90
N TRP A 160 1.41 1.26 4.60
CA TRP A 160 0.48 2.17 3.92
C TRP A 160 -0.97 1.64 3.94
N MET A 161 -1.18 0.35 3.65
CA MET A 161 -2.51 -0.27 3.63
C MET A 161 -3.15 -0.28 5.02
N THR A 162 -2.36 -0.63 6.04
CA THR A 162 -2.81 -0.65 7.44
C THR A 162 -3.08 0.77 7.96
N ALA A 163 -2.25 1.75 7.59
CA ALA A 163 -2.46 3.15 7.92
C ALA A 163 -3.78 3.68 7.33
N ASN A 164 -4.08 3.37 6.05
CA ASN A 164 -5.36 3.73 5.44
C ASN A 164 -6.56 3.17 6.21
N MET A 165 -6.46 1.94 6.71
CA MET A 165 -7.51 1.34 7.54
C MET A 165 -7.67 2.09 8.87
N LYS A 166 -6.56 2.36 9.59
CA LYS A 166 -6.57 3.07 10.88
C LYS A 166 -7.06 4.51 10.75
N PHE A 167 -6.71 5.17 9.65
CA PHE A 167 -7.18 6.51 9.28
C PHE A 167 -8.71 6.57 9.15
N GLU A 168 -9.34 5.54 8.58
CA GLU A 168 -10.81 5.49 8.48
C GLU A 168 -11.51 5.16 9.79
N VAL A 169 -10.83 4.42 10.67
CA VAL A 169 -11.29 4.13 12.04
C VAL A 169 -11.04 5.32 12.99
N GLN A 170 -10.42 6.41 12.51
CA GLN A 170 -10.07 7.59 13.30
C GLN A 170 -9.06 7.31 14.42
N ASN A 171 -8.29 6.22 14.31
CA ASN A 171 -7.17 5.99 15.21
C ASN A 171 -5.94 6.75 14.69
N TRP A 172 -5.89 8.05 15.00
CA TRP A 172 -4.90 8.97 14.44
C TRP A 172 -3.48 8.67 14.86
N GLN A 173 -3.27 8.21 16.10
CA GLN A 173 -1.94 7.90 16.64
C GLN A 173 -1.29 6.75 15.86
N THR A 174 -1.97 5.60 15.78
CA THR A 174 -1.41 4.46 15.03
C THR A 174 -1.32 4.74 13.53
N ALA A 175 -2.22 5.57 12.98
CA ALA A 175 -2.19 5.96 11.57
C ALA A 175 -0.96 6.82 11.25
N ILE A 176 -0.63 7.84 12.06
CA ILE A 176 0.53 8.70 11.82
C ILE A 176 1.84 7.92 11.93
N ASP A 177 1.95 7.02 12.92
CA ASP A 177 3.15 6.20 13.13
C ASP A 177 3.40 5.29 11.92
N LEU A 178 2.36 4.62 11.42
CA LEU A 178 2.46 3.74 10.25
C LEU A 178 2.70 4.51 8.95
N TYR A 179 2.04 5.66 8.75
CA TYR A 179 2.31 6.49 7.57
C TYR A 179 3.74 7.03 7.57
N THR A 180 4.27 7.42 8.73
CA THR A 180 5.64 7.93 8.86
C THR A 180 6.65 6.82 8.58
N GLN A 181 6.41 5.60 9.05
CA GLN A 181 7.23 4.43 8.72
C GLN A 181 7.20 4.13 7.21
N SER A 182 6.01 4.08 6.60
CA SER A 182 5.86 3.86 5.16
C SER A 182 6.58 4.94 4.33
N ARG A 183 6.41 6.22 4.72
CA ARG A 183 7.09 7.36 4.10
C ARG A 183 8.62 7.24 4.20
N SER A 184 9.15 6.95 5.38
CA SER A 184 10.59 6.82 5.59
C SER A 184 11.21 5.72 4.73
N ILE A 185 10.52 4.60 4.55
CA ILE A 185 11.00 3.52 3.67
C ILE A 185 11.01 3.98 2.21
N TYR A 186 9.94 4.60 1.72
CA TYR A 186 9.91 5.11 0.34
C TYR A 186 10.93 6.23 0.08
N GLU A 187 11.19 7.11 1.06
CA GLU A 187 12.25 8.12 0.96
C GLU A 187 13.64 7.46 0.86
N LYS A 188 13.92 6.46 1.71
CA LYS A 188 15.18 5.71 1.66
C LYS A 188 15.35 4.97 0.33
N LEU A 189 14.29 4.31 -0.16
CA LEU A 189 14.29 3.66 -1.48
C LEU A 189 14.57 4.70 -2.58
N SER A 190 13.90 5.86 -2.57
CA SER A 190 14.14 6.92 -3.56
C SER A 190 15.57 7.48 -3.57
N SER A 191 16.27 7.43 -2.44
CA SER A 191 17.68 7.87 -2.34
C SER A 191 18.69 6.80 -2.76
N ALA A 192 18.31 5.54 -2.74
CA ALA A 192 19.21 4.41 -3.00
C ALA A 192 19.30 4.05 -4.50
N PHE A 193 18.30 4.40 -5.31
CA PHE A 193 18.26 4.05 -6.73
C PHE A 193 18.76 5.20 -7.61
N MET A 194 19.47 4.81 -8.68
CA MET A 194 19.94 5.74 -9.72
C MET A 194 18.91 5.96 -10.83
N ASP A 195 17.95 5.04 -10.98
CA ASP A 195 16.90 5.15 -11.99
C ASP A 195 15.90 6.27 -11.63
N GLU A 196 15.76 7.22 -12.54
CA GLU A 196 15.01 8.45 -12.30
C GLU A 196 13.50 8.21 -12.33
N ASP A 197 13.02 7.29 -13.17
CA ASP A 197 11.59 6.98 -13.29
C ASP A 197 11.05 6.29 -12.02
N THR A 198 11.76 5.27 -11.51
CA THR A 198 11.38 4.61 -10.25
C THR A 198 11.51 5.54 -9.05
N LYS A 199 12.53 6.40 -9.02
CA LYS A 199 12.69 7.43 -7.99
C LYS A 199 11.52 8.40 -7.97
N MET A 200 11.12 8.92 -9.14
CA MET A 200 9.97 9.81 -9.25
C MET A 200 8.68 9.15 -8.75
N LEU A 201 8.51 7.85 -9.01
CA LEU A 201 7.35 7.10 -8.52
C LEU A 201 7.29 7.00 -6.99
N TYR A 202 8.43 6.73 -6.34
CA TYR A 202 8.50 6.70 -4.87
C TYR A 202 8.25 8.09 -4.26
N LEU A 203 8.79 9.15 -4.85
CA LEU A 203 8.53 10.53 -4.41
C LEU A 203 7.05 10.89 -4.56
N GLN A 204 6.43 10.52 -5.68
CA GLN A 204 5.00 10.72 -5.90
C GLN A 204 4.17 10.01 -4.82
N ARG A 205 4.60 8.82 -4.37
CA ARG A 205 3.96 8.10 -3.26
C ARG A 205 4.12 8.81 -1.92
N VAL A 206 5.28 9.41 -1.65
CA VAL A 206 5.52 10.22 -0.45
C VAL A 206 4.63 11.47 -0.44
N GLU A 207 4.48 12.13 -1.58
CA GLU A 207 3.60 13.27 -1.77
C GLU A 207 2.12 12.90 -1.54
N GLU A 208 1.67 11.72 -2.00
CA GLU A 208 0.32 11.21 -1.74
C GLU A 208 0.05 10.94 -0.25
N ILE A 209 1.06 10.48 0.49
CA ILE A 209 0.93 10.14 1.92
C ILE A 209 0.96 11.41 2.79
N SER A 210 1.69 12.45 2.37
CA SER A 210 1.95 13.65 3.16
C SER A 210 0.71 14.39 3.67
N PRO A 211 -0.37 14.59 2.88
CA PRO A 211 -1.61 15.17 3.36
C PRO A 211 -2.28 14.37 4.49
N ASN A 212 -2.23 13.03 4.43
CA ASN A 212 -2.80 12.18 5.47
C ASN A 212 -2.03 12.29 6.80
N ILE A 213 -0.70 12.36 6.74
CA ILE A 213 0.16 12.61 7.92
C ILE A 213 -0.19 13.93 8.58
N ARG A 214 -0.26 15.02 7.79
CA ARG A 214 -0.62 16.36 8.30
C ARG A 214 -2.00 16.37 8.96
N TYR A 215 -2.98 15.70 8.35
CA TYR A 215 -4.33 15.60 8.93
C TYR A 215 -4.35 14.80 10.24
N CYS A 216 -3.58 13.71 10.34
CA CYS A 216 -3.44 12.98 11.60
C CYS A 216 -2.79 13.86 12.68
N ALA A 217 -1.72 14.58 12.35
CA ALA A 217 -1.02 15.48 13.28
C ALA A 217 -1.92 16.61 13.79
N TYR A 218 -2.76 17.17 12.90
CA TYR A 218 -3.77 18.17 13.27
C TYR A 218 -4.78 17.60 14.28
N ASN A 219 -5.34 16.41 14.01
CA ASN A 219 -6.31 15.79 14.92
C ASN A 219 -5.73 15.36 16.27
N LEU A 220 -4.42 15.12 16.35
CA LEU A 220 -3.70 14.85 17.60
C LEU A 220 -3.33 16.12 18.37
N GLY A 221 -3.59 17.31 17.82
CA GLY A 221 -3.19 18.59 18.43
C GLY A 221 -1.68 18.82 18.49
N GLN A 222 -0.89 18.00 17.78
CA GLN A 222 0.57 18.10 17.73
C GLN A 222 1.07 19.01 16.61
N GLY A 223 0.20 19.39 15.68
CA GLY A 223 0.50 20.39 14.66
C GLY A 223 0.03 21.77 15.11
N GLY A 224 0.96 22.69 15.39
CA GLY A 224 0.69 24.14 15.43
C GLY A 224 0.30 24.72 14.06
N LEU A 225 -0.28 23.90 13.18
CA LEU A 225 -0.68 24.22 11.82
C LEU A 225 -2.04 24.91 11.87
N ASP A 226 -2.06 26.17 11.48
CA ASP A 226 -3.26 26.97 11.36
C ASP A 226 -4.19 26.36 10.28
N ILE A 227 -5.50 26.43 10.52
CA ILE A 227 -6.56 25.92 9.63
C ILE A 227 -6.40 26.53 8.21
N ASN A 228 -5.88 27.75 8.14
CA ASN A 228 -5.60 28.47 6.89
C ASN A 228 -4.48 27.83 6.05
N GLU A 229 -3.48 27.21 6.66
CA GLU A 229 -2.38 26.54 5.96
C GLU A 229 -2.86 25.21 5.35
N LEU A 230 -3.73 24.50 6.09
CA LEU A 230 -4.44 23.32 5.63
C LEU A 230 -5.38 23.66 4.44
N MET A 231 -6.07 24.81 4.48
CA MET A 231 -6.89 25.30 3.37
C MET A 231 -6.06 25.75 2.16
N LYS A 232 -4.86 26.32 2.31
CA LYS A 232 -3.99 26.70 1.18
C LYS A 232 -3.38 25.50 0.45
N MET A 233 -3.21 24.36 1.13
CA MET A 233 -2.76 23.12 0.47
C MET A 233 -3.89 22.42 -0.31
N ARG A 234 -5.16 22.69 0.01
CA ARG A 234 -6.36 22.27 -0.76
C ARG A 234 -6.27 22.67 -2.23
N SER A 235 -5.80 23.89 -2.51
CA SER A 235 -5.71 24.43 -3.87
C SER A 235 -4.63 23.78 -4.75
N LYS A 236 -3.69 23.02 -4.17
CA LYS A 236 -2.61 22.36 -4.92
C LYS A 236 -2.81 20.87 -5.13
N ALA A 237 -3.70 20.21 -4.37
CA ALA A 237 -3.95 18.78 -4.49
C ALA A 237 -5.01 18.50 -5.58
N THR A 238 -4.56 18.23 -6.79
CA THR A 238 -5.40 17.76 -7.89
C THR A 238 -5.99 16.38 -7.58
N GLY A 239 -7.31 16.31 -7.39
CA GLY A 239 -8.11 15.17 -7.87
C GLY A 239 -8.37 13.95 -6.96
N GLN A 240 -8.07 13.95 -5.65
CA GLN A 240 -8.58 12.90 -4.76
C GLN A 240 -9.26 13.46 -3.51
N ASP A 241 -10.59 13.49 -3.62
CA ASP A 241 -11.61 14.08 -2.75
C ASP A 241 -11.81 13.30 -1.44
N MET A 242 -10.76 13.19 -0.63
CA MET A 242 -10.75 12.37 0.60
C MET A 242 -10.54 13.19 1.87
N LEU A 243 -9.64 14.17 1.81
CA LEU A 243 -9.39 15.11 2.90
C LEU A 243 -10.36 16.29 2.85
N ALA A 244 -10.81 16.70 1.67
CA ALA A 244 -11.73 17.83 1.49
C ALA A 244 -13.04 17.62 2.26
N ALA A 245 -13.72 16.49 2.07
CA ALA A 245 -14.96 16.18 2.79
C ALA A 245 -14.77 16.12 4.33
N LYS A 246 -13.63 15.59 4.82
CA LYS A 246 -13.35 15.52 6.26
C LYS A 246 -13.00 16.89 6.86
N ILE A 247 -12.33 17.76 6.09
CA ILE A 247 -12.01 19.14 6.50
C ILE A 247 -13.26 20.02 6.44
N ASP A 248 -14.13 19.88 5.45
CA ASP A 248 -15.39 20.62 5.34
C ASP A 248 -16.34 20.30 6.50
N VAL A 249 -16.43 19.02 6.91
CA VAL A 249 -17.19 18.64 8.11
C VAL A 249 -16.57 19.23 9.39
N SER A 250 -15.24 19.20 9.53
CA SER A 250 -14.57 19.76 10.71
C SER A 250 -14.71 21.28 10.80
N THR A 251 -14.60 21.99 9.68
CA THR A 251 -14.75 23.44 9.59
C THR A 251 -16.21 23.87 9.79
N HIS A 252 -17.17 23.12 9.23
CA HIS A 252 -18.59 23.35 9.48
C HIS A 252 -18.95 23.15 10.96
N ASN A 253 -18.46 22.08 11.59
CA ASN A 253 -18.65 21.85 13.01
C ASN A 253 -18.03 22.97 13.86
N SER A 254 -16.83 23.43 13.52
CA SER A 254 -16.17 24.55 14.21
C SER A 254 -16.99 25.84 14.11
N ARG A 255 -17.54 26.15 12.94
CA ARG A 255 -18.43 27.31 12.72
C ARG A 255 -19.75 27.19 13.48
N LEU A 256 -20.33 25.99 13.55
CA LEU A 256 -21.53 25.73 14.36
C LEU A 256 -21.25 25.92 15.86
N PHE A 257 -20.10 25.46 16.35
CA PHE A 257 -19.72 25.69 17.75
C PHE A 257 -19.52 27.17 18.06
N GLU A 258 -18.92 27.94 17.15
CA GLU A 258 -18.81 29.40 17.28
C GLU A 258 -20.18 30.10 17.26
N PHE A 259 -21.07 29.67 16.36
CA PHE A 259 -22.44 30.19 16.28
C PHE A 259 -23.23 29.90 17.56
N GLN A 260 -23.18 28.66 18.07
CA GLN A 260 -23.80 28.28 19.34
C GLN A 260 -23.18 28.99 20.56
N ARG A 261 -21.89 29.35 20.51
CA ARG A 261 -21.25 30.20 21.53
C ARG A 261 -21.82 31.61 21.47
N LYS A 262 -21.87 32.23 20.28
CA LYS A 262 -22.43 33.58 20.09
C LYS A 262 -23.90 33.67 20.49
N ASP A 263 -24.71 32.68 20.13
CA ASP A 263 -26.13 32.61 20.53
C ASP A 263 -26.32 32.44 22.04
N ARG A 264 -25.48 31.65 22.71
CA ARG A 264 -25.52 31.53 24.18
C ARG A 264 -25.11 32.82 24.87
N PHE A 265 -24.06 33.49 24.37
CA PHE A 265 -23.65 34.80 24.88
C PHE A 265 -24.74 35.86 24.68
N ALA A 266 -25.39 35.89 23.51
CA ALA A 266 -26.49 36.80 23.23
C ALA A 266 -27.73 36.54 24.10
N ARG A 267 -28.05 35.28 24.40
CA ARG A 267 -29.14 34.93 25.33
C ARG A 267 -28.84 35.30 26.78
N ILE A 268 -27.60 35.11 27.25
CA ILE A 268 -27.19 35.50 28.61
C ILE A 268 -27.27 37.03 28.77
N HIS A 269 -26.84 37.80 27.76
CA HIS A 269 -26.88 39.25 27.81
C HIS A 269 -28.30 39.85 27.72
N ARG A 270 -29.29 39.07 27.25
CA ARG A 270 -30.70 39.48 27.17
C ARG A 270 -31.51 39.16 28.43
N VAL A 271 -30.95 38.38 29.36
CA VAL A 271 -31.57 38.01 30.66
C VAL A 271 -31.04 38.89 31.80
N VAL A 272 -29.98 39.66 31.57
CA VAL A 272 -29.30 40.53 32.56
C VAL A 272 -29.65 42.03 32.35
N LEU A 273 -30.57 42.35 31.44
CA LEU A 273 -31.20 43.66 31.24
C LEU A 273 -32.70 43.54 31.48
#